data_AF-A0AAP3E222-F1
#
_entry.id   AF-A0AAP3E222-F1
#
_cell.length_a   1.000
_cell.length_b   1.000
_cell.length_c   1.000
_cell.angle_alpha   90.00
_cell.angle_beta   90.00
_cell.angle_gamma   90.00
#
_symmetry.space_group_name_H-M   'P 1'
#
loop_
_entity.id
_entity.type
_entity.pdbx_description
1 polymer ?
#
loop_
_entity_poly.entity_id
_entity_poly.type
_entity_poly.pdbx_seq_one_letter_code
_entity_poly.pdbx_strand_id
1 'polypeptide(L)'
;MSIQTSRAEELGTELGEAITELPEYEAFESAKKAVEDSETTQEKIDEFERIRQEFMLARQAGTATQEDLQRLQETQNELHSMPVMEEYLQAKSELAERLDAINDVISDPLAVNFGEEAGGCCQD
;
A
#
# COMPACT_ATOMS: atom_id res chain seq x y z
N MET A 1 25.09 22.28 14.10
CA MET A 1 25.37 22.23 12.65
C MET A 1 24.02 22.35 11.96
N SER A 2 23.75 23.50 11.32
CA SER A 2 22.50 23.69 10.57
C SER A 2 22.66 22.97 9.24
N ILE A 3 21.86 21.94 9.00
CA ILE A 3 21.71 21.41 7.64
C ILE A 3 20.99 22.53 6.89
N GLN A 4 21.63 23.12 5.89
CA GLN A 4 20.92 24.00 4.96
C GLN A 4 20.10 23.09 4.06
N THR A 5 18.80 23.02 4.30
CA THR A 5 17.84 22.39 3.40
C THR A 5 17.80 23.19 2.10
N SER A 6 17.80 22.50 0.96
CA SER A 6 17.65 23.12 -0.35
C SER A 6 16.20 23.58 -0.57
N ARG A 7 15.98 24.55 -1.47
CA ARG A 7 14.62 24.98 -1.84
C ARG A 7 13.76 23.82 -2.36
N ALA A 8 14.37 22.82 -3.00
CA ALA A 8 13.67 21.62 -3.46
C ALA A 8 13.16 20.76 -2.29
N GLU A 9 13.96 20.62 -1.22
CA GLU A 9 13.55 19.88 -0.01
C GLU A 9 12.48 20.64 0.79
N GLU A 10 12.53 21.96 0.82
CA GLU A 10 11.45 22.80 1.38
C GLU A 10 10.14 22.57 0.62
N LEU A 11 10.17 22.65 -0.71
CA LEU A 11 9.00 22.39 -1.56
C LEU A 11 8.48 20.96 -1.40
N GLY A 12 9.35 19.98 -1.23
CA GLY A 12 8.95 18.60 -0.95
C GLY A 12 8.22 18.47 0.39
N THR A 13 8.64 19.23 1.41
CA THR A 13 7.95 19.26 2.71
C THR A 13 6.59 19.95 2.59
N GLU A 14 6.54 21.12 1.95
CA GLU A 14 5.30 21.87 1.67
C GLU A 14 4.30 21.01 0.87
N LEU A 15 4.78 20.25 -0.11
CA LEU A 15 3.95 19.31 -0.88
C LEU A 15 3.42 18.17 -0.01
N GLY A 16 4.26 17.59 0.84
CA GLY A 16 3.86 16.53 1.77
C GLY A 16 2.75 17.00 2.71
N GLU A 17 2.88 18.21 3.27
CA GLU A 17 1.85 18.84 4.10
C GLU A 17 0.55 19.05 3.31
N ALA A 18 0.63 19.59 2.08
CA ALA A 18 -0.54 19.77 1.23
C ALA A 18 -1.21 18.45 0.84
N ILE A 19 -0.46 17.35 0.68
CA ILE A 19 -1.01 16.00 0.45
C ILE A 19 -1.85 15.54 1.64
N THR A 20 -1.46 15.89 2.87
CA THR A 20 -2.24 15.51 4.05
C THR A 20 -3.61 16.17 4.13
N GLU A 21 -3.81 17.27 3.40
CA GLU A 21 -5.09 18.01 3.31
C GLU A 21 -5.98 17.49 2.16
N LEU A 22 -5.54 16.48 1.40
CA LEU A 22 -6.33 15.89 0.32
C LEU A 22 -7.44 14.99 0.87
N PRO A 23 -8.65 15.04 0.29
CA PRO A 23 -9.75 14.17 0.72
C PRO A 23 -9.41 12.69 0.58
N GLU A 24 -8.62 12.29 -0.43
CA GLU A 24 -8.16 10.91 -0.61
C GLU A 24 -7.23 10.46 0.52
N TYR A 25 -6.40 11.37 1.04
CA TYR A 25 -5.51 11.07 2.18
C TYR A 25 -6.31 10.93 3.48
N GLU A 26 -7.25 11.84 3.74
CA GLU A 26 -8.15 11.76 4.89
C GLU A 26 -8.98 10.47 4.88
N ALA A 27 -9.51 10.08 3.72
CA ALA A 27 -10.26 8.84 3.54
C ALA A 27 -9.38 7.61 3.82
N PHE A 28 -8.16 7.60 3.30
CA PHE A 28 -7.20 6.51 3.56
C PHE A 28 -6.87 6.38 5.04
N GLU A 29 -6.54 7.47 5.75
CA GLU A 29 -6.24 7.44 7.18
C GLU A 29 -7.44 6.98 8.01
N SER A 30 -8.66 7.44 7.67
CA SER A 30 -9.88 6.98 8.34
C SER A 30 -10.15 5.50 8.13
N ALA A 31 -10.02 5.00 6.89
CA ALA A 31 -10.27 3.59 6.58
C ALA A 31 -9.19 2.68 7.21
N LYS A 32 -7.93 3.12 7.21
CA LYS A 32 -6.84 2.45 7.91
C LYS A 32 -7.13 2.33 9.41
N LYS A 33 -7.58 3.42 10.04
CA LYS A 33 -7.99 3.40 11.44
C LYS A 33 -9.15 2.44 11.69
N ALA A 34 -10.13 2.38 10.79
CA ALA A 34 -11.26 1.45 10.90
C ALA A 34 -10.81 -0.03 10.85
N VAL A 35 -9.80 -0.35 10.03
CA VAL A 35 -9.17 -1.68 10.01
C VAL A 35 -8.44 -1.96 11.33
N GLU A 36 -7.65 -1.01 11.83
CA GLU A 36 -6.89 -1.13 13.10
C GLU A 36 -7.82 -1.31 14.32
N ASP A 37 -8.95 -0.61 14.34
CA ASP A 37 -9.91 -0.65 15.45
C ASP A 37 -10.87 -1.87 15.35
N SER A 38 -10.85 -2.64 14.26
CA SER A 38 -11.72 -3.80 14.03
C SER A 38 -11.07 -5.11 14.50
N GLU A 39 -11.45 -5.58 15.69
CA GLU A 39 -10.94 -6.85 16.27
C GLU A 39 -11.11 -8.04 15.30
N THR A 40 -12.28 -8.19 14.68
CA THR A 40 -12.53 -9.29 13.72
C THR A 40 -11.64 -9.20 12.49
N THR A 41 -11.33 -7.99 12.02
CA THR A 41 -10.43 -7.81 10.88
C THR A 41 -8.99 -8.10 11.27
N GLN A 42 -8.55 -7.68 12.46
CA GLN A 42 -7.24 -8.00 12.99
C GLN A 42 -7.04 -9.52 13.15
N GLU A 43 -8.03 -10.24 13.70
CA GLU A 43 -8.00 -11.70 13.79
C GLU A 43 -7.84 -12.36 12.41
N LYS A 44 -8.52 -11.82 11.38
CA LYS A 44 -8.43 -12.34 10.02
C LYS A 44 -7.08 -12.03 9.35
N ILE A 45 -6.50 -10.87 9.64
CA ILE A 45 -5.13 -10.51 9.23
C ILE A 45 -4.13 -11.50 9.84
N ASP A 46 -4.22 -11.75 11.14
CA ASP A 46 -3.34 -12.70 11.84
C ASP A 46 -3.45 -14.12 11.26
N GLU A 47 -4.67 -14.57 10.97
CA GLU A 47 -4.92 -15.86 10.31
C GLU A 47 -4.24 -15.93 8.94
N PHE A 48 -4.42 -14.90 8.11
CA PHE A 48 -3.81 -14.80 6.79
C PHE A 48 -2.28 -14.81 6.88
N GLU A 49 -1.70 -14.01 7.78
CA GLU A 49 -0.25 -13.94 7.95
C GLU A 49 0.35 -15.27 8.37
N ARG A 50 -0.29 -15.99 9.29
CA ARG A 50 0.15 -17.33 9.70
C ARG A 50 0.15 -18.30 8.51
N ILE A 51 -0.94 -18.34 7.74
CA ILE A 51 -1.04 -19.22 6.55
C ILE A 51 0.00 -18.84 5.50
N ARG A 52 0.22 -17.55 5.28
CA ARG A 52 1.27 -17.06 4.37
C ARG A 52 2.66 -17.50 4.83
N GLN A 53 2.98 -17.41 6.11
CA GLN A 53 4.27 -17.85 6.66
C GLN A 53 4.44 -19.36 6.49
N GLU A 54 3.43 -20.16 6.81
CA GLU A 54 3.42 -21.62 6.61
C GLU A 54 3.68 -21.97 5.13
N PHE A 55 2.97 -21.31 4.20
CA PHE A 55 3.16 -21.50 2.77
C PHE A 55 4.58 -21.13 2.30
N MET A 56 5.13 -20.02 2.78
CA MET A 56 6.50 -19.59 2.41
C MET A 56 7.57 -20.57 2.89
N LEU A 57 7.42 -21.11 4.11
CA LEU A 57 8.30 -22.16 4.63
C LEU A 57 8.20 -23.44 3.81
N ALA A 58 6.98 -23.90 3.51
CA ALA A 58 6.76 -25.08 2.67
C ALA A 58 7.34 -24.89 1.27
N ARG A 59 7.21 -23.69 0.70
CA ARG A 59 7.78 -23.34 -0.61
C ARG A 59 9.30 -23.38 -0.59
N GLN A 60 9.93 -22.84 0.47
CA GLN A 60 11.38 -22.89 0.64
C GLN A 60 11.90 -24.32 0.81
N ALA A 61 11.15 -25.18 1.51
CA ALA A 61 11.47 -26.59 1.70
C ALA A 61 11.19 -27.45 0.45
N GLY A 62 10.54 -26.91 -0.57
CA GLY A 62 10.09 -27.66 -1.76
C GLY A 62 8.91 -28.60 -1.48
N THR A 63 8.17 -28.37 -0.40
CA THR A 63 7.04 -29.20 0.05
C THR A 63 5.69 -28.50 -0.07
N ALA A 64 5.64 -27.26 -0.58
CA ALA A 64 4.39 -26.56 -0.80
C ALA A 64 3.50 -27.30 -1.80
N THR A 65 2.21 -27.40 -1.47
CA THR A 65 1.20 -28.09 -2.26
C THR A 65 0.23 -27.11 -2.91
N GLN A 66 -0.60 -27.62 -3.83
CA GLN A 66 -1.69 -26.86 -4.41
C GLN A 66 -2.78 -26.53 -3.39
N GLU A 67 -2.99 -27.41 -2.40
CA GLU A 67 -3.92 -27.17 -1.29
C GLU A 67 -3.45 -26.01 -0.42
N ASP A 68 -2.15 -25.91 -0.13
CA ASP A 68 -1.60 -24.78 0.62
C ASP A 68 -1.81 -23.44 -0.12
N LEU A 69 -1.60 -23.45 -1.45
CA LEU A 69 -1.86 -22.27 -2.28
C LEU A 69 -3.34 -21.90 -2.29
N GLN A 70 -4.23 -22.89 -2.41
CA GLN A 70 -5.67 -22.67 -2.41
C GLN A 70 -6.13 -22.08 -1.06
N ARG A 71 -5.65 -22.63 0.06
CA ARG A 71 -5.96 -22.11 1.39
C ARG A 71 -5.49 -20.66 1.58
N LEU A 72 -4.30 -20.33 1.06
CA LEU A 72 -3.79 -18.97 1.09
C LEU A 72 -4.70 -18.00 0.30
N GLN A 73 -5.11 -18.40 -0.91
CA GLN A 73 -6.01 -17.61 -1.75
C GLN A 73 -7.39 -17.44 -1.13
N GLU A 74 -7.96 -18.50 -0.55
CA GLU A 74 -9.25 -18.45 0.15
C GLU A 74 -9.20 -17.47 1.32
N THR A 75 -8.17 -17.56 2.17
CA THR A 75 -8.02 -16.66 3.32
C THR A 75 -7.81 -15.20 2.88
N GLN A 76 -7.07 -14.98 1.79
CA GLN A 76 -6.91 -13.65 1.20
C GLN A 76 -8.24 -13.07 0.71
N ASN A 77 -9.01 -13.86 -0.03
CA ASN A 77 -10.30 -13.43 -0.56
C ASN A 77 -11.28 -13.12 0.58
N GLU A 78 -11.31 -13.95 1.62
CA GLU A 78 -12.13 -13.70 2.81
C GLU A 78 -11.74 -12.39 3.50
N LEU A 79 -10.44 -12.14 3.70
CA LEU A 79 -9.95 -10.88 4.28
C LEU A 79 -10.33 -9.67 3.42
N HIS A 80 -10.11 -9.73 2.11
CA HIS A 80 -10.42 -8.64 1.18
C HIS A 80 -11.91 -8.38 1.01
N SER A 81 -12.76 -9.38 1.28
CA SER A 81 -14.22 -9.25 1.22
C SER A 81 -14.83 -8.70 2.52
N MET A 82 -14.02 -8.43 3.55
CA MET A 82 -14.51 -7.79 4.77
C MET A 82 -14.79 -6.31 4.50
N PRO A 83 -15.94 -5.74 4.95
CA PRO A 83 -16.32 -4.37 4.61
C PRO A 83 -15.25 -3.30 4.91
N VAL A 84 -14.65 -3.34 6.10
CA VAL A 84 -13.61 -2.36 6.48
C VAL A 84 -12.31 -2.54 5.69
N MET A 85 -12.02 -3.76 5.23
CA MET A 85 -10.85 -4.03 4.40
C MET A 85 -11.10 -3.58 2.95
N GLU A 86 -12.30 -3.81 2.43
CA GLU A 86 -12.73 -3.32 1.12
C GLU A 86 -12.64 -1.78 1.05
N GLU A 87 -13.20 -1.08 2.05
CA GLU A 87 -13.10 0.39 2.16
C GLU A 87 -11.66 0.87 2.22
N TYR A 88 -10.80 0.19 3.01
CA TYR A 88 -9.38 0.52 3.08
C TYR A 88 -8.65 0.31 1.75
N LEU A 89 -8.89 -0.80 1.06
CA LEU A 89 -8.27 -1.10 -0.23
C LEU A 89 -8.70 -0.09 -1.31
N GLN A 90 -9.98 0.31 -1.31
CA GLN A 90 -10.48 1.35 -2.19
C GLN A 90 -9.80 2.70 -1.90
N ALA A 91 -9.82 3.16 -0.66
CA ALA A 91 -9.23 4.45 -0.29
C ALA A 91 -7.71 4.49 -0.58
N LYS A 92 -7.02 3.37 -0.38
CA LYS A 92 -5.60 3.22 -0.74
C LYS A 92 -5.38 3.33 -2.24
N SER A 93 -6.25 2.75 -3.08
CA SER A 93 -6.16 2.86 -4.54
C SER A 93 -6.35 4.29 -5.01
N GLU A 94 -7.38 4.97 -4.50
CA GLU A 94 -7.68 6.37 -4.84
C GLU A 94 -6.53 7.31 -4.43
N LEU A 95 -5.96 7.11 -3.23
CA LEU A 95 -4.78 7.86 -2.81
C LEU A 95 -3.57 7.56 -3.71
N ALA A 96 -3.34 6.30 -4.09
CA ALA A 96 -2.23 5.93 -4.96
C ALA A 96 -2.34 6.61 -6.34
N GLU A 97 -3.53 6.59 -6.96
CA GLU A 97 -3.79 7.31 -8.22
C GLU A 97 -3.53 8.81 -8.09
N ARG A 98 -3.93 9.41 -6.96
CA ARG A 98 -3.70 10.82 -6.70
C ARG A 98 -2.22 11.15 -6.55
N LEU A 99 -1.45 10.31 -5.86
CA LEU A 99 -0.01 10.47 -5.69
C LEU A 99 0.75 10.26 -7.00
N ASP A 100 0.30 9.33 -7.85
CA ASP A 100 0.88 9.08 -9.17
C ASP A 100 0.75 10.33 -10.06
N ALA A 101 -0.44 10.93 -10.12
CA ALA A 101 -0.66 12.18 -10.86
C ALA A 101 0.20 13.35 -10.36
N ILE A 102 0.44 13.44 -9.04
CA ILE A 102 1.34 14.45 -8.46
C ILE A 102 2.79 14.17 -8.92
N ASN A 103 3.19 12.91 -8.90
CA ASN A 103 4.52 12.52 -9.27
C ASN A 103 4.81 12.72 -10.78
N ASP A 104 3.82 12.53 -11.65
CA ASP A 104 3.91 12.92 -13.06
C ASP A 104 4.22 14.42 -13.21
N VAL A 105 3.50 15.29 -12.49
CA VAL A 105 3.75 16.74 -12.52
C VAL A 105 5.14 17.12 -12.02
N ILE A 106 5.67 16.41 -11.01
CA ILE A 106 7.04 16.61 -10.53
C ILE A 106 8.06 16.14 -11.57
N SER A 107 7.72 15.09 -12.31
CA SER A 107 8.59 14.43 -13.29
C SER A 107 8.60 15.14 -14.65
N ASP A 108 7.55 15.87 -15.02
CA ASP A 108 7.44 16.66 -16.26
C ASP A 108 8.71 17.47 -16.65
N PRO A 109 9.36 18.23 -15.74
CA PRO A 109 10.59 18.97 -16.06
C PRO A 109 11.86 18.11 -16.04
N LEU A 110 11.78 16.84 -15.63
CA LEU A 110 12.93 15.95 -15.44
C LEU A 110 13.13 15.08 -16.68
N ALA A 111 14.37 14.67 -16.92
CA ALA A 111 14.70 13.77 -18.03
C ALA A 111 14.31 12.31 -17.76
N VAL A 112 13.75 12.02 -16.59
CA VAL A 112 13.39 10.68 -16.10
C VAL A 112 12.03 10.80 -15.42
N ASN A 113 11.08 9.91 -15.75
CA ASN A 113 9.83 9.80 -15.03
C ASN A 113 10.03 8.95 -13.76
N PHE A 114 10.03 9.59 -12.60
CA PHE A 114 10.22 8.87 -11.33
C PHE A 114 9.04 7.95 -10.99
N GLY A 115 7.86 8.17 -11.58
CA GLY A 115 6.65 7.37 -11.32
C GLY A 115 6.73 6.03 -12.00
N GLU A 116 7.11 6.05 -13.28
CA GLU A 116 7.37 4.84 -14.05
C GLU A 116 8.57 4.05 -13.51
N GLU A 117 9.65 4.73 -13.11
CA GLU A 117 10.88 4.07 -12.65
C GLU A 117 10.81 3.58 -11.19
N ALA A 118 10.10 4.27 -10.30
CA ALA A 118 9.93 3.85 -8.90
C ALA A 118 8.78 2.85 -8.70
N GLY A 119 7.83 2.78 -9.64
CA GLY A 119 6.68 1.87 -9.61
C GLY A 119 7.02 0.39 -9.88
N GLY A 120 8.25 0.10 -10.34
CA GLY A 120 8.93 -1.18 -10.26
C GLY A 120 8.06 -2.44 -10.28
N CYS A 121 7.22 -2.63 -11.31
CA CYS A 121 6.68 -3.93 -11.71
C CYS A 121 5.75 -3.85 -12.94
N CYS A 122 6.09 -3.15 -14.02
CA CYS A 122 5.46 -3.32 -15.35
C CYS A 122 6.22 -2.53 -16.43
N GLN A 123 7.44 -2.96 -16.73
CA GLN A 123 8.05 -2.71 -18.05
C GLN A 123 8.61 -4.05 -18.52
N ASP A 124 7.76 -4.82 -19.20
CA ASP A 124 8.15 -5.88 -20.13
C ASP A 124 7.68 -5.48 -21.54
#